data_AF-A0A939XNB6-F1
#
_entry.id   AF-A0A939XNB6-F1
#
_cell.length_a   1.000
_cell.length_b   1.000
_cell.length_c   1.000
_cell.angle_alpha   90.00
_cell.angle_beta   90.00
_cell.angle_gamma   90.00
#
_symmetry.space_group_name_H-M   'P 1'
#
loop_
_entity.id
_entity.type
_entity.pdbx_description
1 polymer ?
#
loop_
_entity_poly.entity_id
_entity_poly.type
_entity_poly.pdbx_seq_one_letter_code
_entity_poly.pdbx_strand_id
1 'polypeptide(L)'
;MYLKTTAKSQCLMRGVDFHVILPYHDGAPEIERPYPTLYFLPGFSCNGEEIIFALPLRQMATKYGIAVVVPDGENLFYTDHPERAASMGQY
;
A
#
# COMPACT_ATOMS: atom_id res chain seq x y z
N MET A 1 10.45 -0.31 8.59
CA MET A 1 9.49 -1.05 9.42
C MET A 1 8.35 -1.51 8.52
N TYR A 2 7.86 -2.73 8.68
CA TYR A 2 6.72 -3.25 7.91
C TYR A 2 5.48 -3.32 8.79
N LEU A 3 4.34 -2.91 8.25
CA LEU A 3 3.04 -2.86 8.91
C LEU A 3 2.00 -3.45 7.95
N LYS A 4 1.20 -4.41 8.41
CA LYS A 4 -0.03 -4.84 7.73
C LYS A 4 -1.20 -4.34 8.56
N THR A 5 -2.13 -3.64 7.93
CA THR A 5 -3.32 -3.12 8.60
C THR A 5 -4.54 -3.30 7.72
N THR A 6 -5.69 -3.51 8.36
CA THR A 6 -6.98 -3.62 7.69
C THR A 6 -7.82 -2.42 8.11
N ALA A 7 -8.28 -1.63 7.15
CA ALA A 7 -9.16 -0.48 7.41
C ALA A 7 -10.53 -0.70 6.77
N LYS A 8 -11.60 -0.30 7.47
CA LYS A 8 -12.95 -0.36 6.90
C LYS A 8 -13.13 0.79 5.90
N SER A 9 -13.21 0.46 4.62
CA SER A 9 -13.52 1.42 3.56
C SER A 9 -15.01 1.75 3.56
N GLN A 10 -15.33 3.04 3.62
CA GLN A 10 -16.71 3.51 3.47
C GLN A 10 -17.17 3.38 2.01
N CYS A 11 -16.29 3.64 1.05
CA CYS A 11 -16.60 3.58 -0.39
C CYS A 11 -16.85 2.15 -0.90
N LEU A 12 -16.27 1.15 -0.24
CA LEU A 12 -16.39 -0.26 -0.60
C LEU A 12 -17.24 -1.07 0.39
N MET A 13 -17.68 -0.44 1.47
CA MET A 13 -18.47 -1.06 2.54
C MET A 13 -17.83 -2.33 3.15
N ARG A 14 -16.50 -2.45 3.07
CA ARG A 14 -15.75 -3.65 3.49
C ARG A 14 -14.38 -3.31 4.08
N GLY A 15 -13.75 -4.29 4.72
CA GLY A 15 -12.35 -4.20 5.14
C GLY A 15 -11.42 -4.28 3.93
N VAL A 16 -10.42 -3.41 3.90
CA VAL A 16 -9.36 -3.38 2.90
C VAL A 16 -8.03 -3.54 3.61
N ASP A 17 -7.20 -4.44 3.08
CA ASP A 17 -5.83 -4.63 3.55
C ASP A 17 -4.86 -3.64 2.91
N PHE A 18 -4.01 -3.07 3.74
CA PHE A 18 -2.92 -2.18 3.36
C PHE A 18 -1.61 -2.71 3.92
N HIS A 19 -0.62 -2.80 3.05
CA HIS A 19 0.76 -3.11 3.42
C HIS A 19 1.59 -1.83 3.38
N VAL A 20 2.19 -1.46 4.51
CA VAL A 20 2.93 -0.22 4.65
C VAL A 20 4.38 -0.51 5.05
N ILE A 21 5.31 0.06 4.32
CA ILE A 21 6.73 0.07 4.63
C ILE A 21 7.12 1.50 4.99
N LEU A 22 7.54 1.69 6.23
CA LEU A 22 8.14 2.95 6.67
C LEU A 22 9.67 2.87 6.51
N PRO A 23 10.33 3.97 6.11
CA PRO A 23 11.79 4.04 5.94
C PRO A 23 12.56 4.09 7.27
N TYR A 24 11.94 3.64 8.36
CA TYR A 24 12.50 3.59 9.71
C TYR A 24 12.96 2.19 10.09
N HIS A 25 14.18 2.06 10.60
CA HIS A 25 14.62 0.91 11.39
C HIS A 25 15.60 1.40 12.46
N ASP A 26 15.76 0.63 13.54
CA ASP A 26 16.70 0.99 14.61
C ASP A 26 18.12 1.13 14.02
N GLY A 27 18.75 2.28 14.29
CA GLY A 27 20.06 2.65 13.74
C GLY A 27 20.05 3.29 12.36
N ALA A 28 18.89 3.53 11.74
CA ALA A 28 18.80 4.32 10.50
C ALA A 28 19.03 5.82 10.80
N PRO A 29 19.61 6.58 9.85
CA PRO A 29 19.66 8.04 9.96
C PRO A 29 18.25 8.61 10.10
N GLU A 30 18.12 9.65 10.90
CA GLU A 30 16.83 10.32 11.12
C GLU A 30 16.39 11.00 9.82
N ILE A 31 15.36 10.44 9.19
CA ILE A 31 14.76 11.02 7.99
C ILE A 31 13.67 11.99 8.45
N GLU A 32 13.69 13.20 7.88
CA GLU A 32 12.72 14.25 8.19
C GLU A 32 11.30 13.81 7.83
N ARG A 33 10.38 13.96 8.78
CA ARG A 33 8.95 13.67 8.60
C ARG A 33 8.22 14.93 8.14
N PRO A 34 7.18 14.83 7.28
CA PRO A 34 6.55 13.61 6.78
C PRO A 34 7.36 12.93 5.67
N TYR A 35 7.37 11.59 5.66
CA TYR A 35 8.05 10.82 4.63
C TYR A 35 7.35 10.96 3.28
N PRO A 36 8.08 11.25 2.18
CA PRO A 36 7.51 11.11 0.84
C PRO A 36 6.94 9.71 0.67
N THR A 37 5.68 9.60 0.24
CA THR A 37 4.93 8.34 0.25
C THR A 37 4.62 7.90 -1.19
N LEU A 38 5.04 6.68 -1.53
CA LEU A 38 4.75 6.00 -2.79
C LEU A 38 3.56 5.05 -2.59
N TYR A 39 2.49 5.26 -3.35
CA TYR A 39 1.42 4.28 -3.48
C TYR A 39 1.74 3.34 -4.63
N PHE A 40 2.02 2.09 -4.30
CA PHE A 40 2.28 1.04 -5.28
C PHE A 40 1.02 0.23 -5.47
N LEU A 41 0.43 0.27 -6.67
CA LEU A 41 -0.81 -0.42 -6.99
C LEU A 41 -0.51 -1.78 -7.63
N PRO A 42 -0.85 -2.91 -6.98
CA PRO A 42 -0.76 -4.23 -7.61
C PRO A 42 -1.56 -4.31 -8.92
N GLY A 43 -1.01 -5.04 -9.89
CA GLY A 43 -1.67 -5.34 -11.17
C GLY A 43 -2.62 -6.54 -11.10
N PHE A 44 -3.16 -6.93 -12.25
CA PHE A 44 -4.02 -8.10 -12.38
C PHE A 44 -3.27 -9.39 -12.02
N SER A 45 -3.91 -10.24 -11.20
CA SER A 45 -3.37 -11.49 -10.64
C SER A 45 -2.25 -11.31 -9.61
N CYS A 46 -2.14 -10.14 -8.99
CA CYS A 46 -1.18 -9.91 -7.90
C CYS A 46 -1.86 -9.17 -6.73
N ASN A 47 -1.47 -9.49 -5.50
CA ASN A 47 -1.97 -8.85 -4.29
C ASN A 47 -0.85 -8.12 -3.53
N GLY A 48 -1.21 -7.36 -2.50
CA GLY A 48 -0.24 -6.56 -1.73
C GLY A 48 0.86 -7.40 -1.08
N GLU A 49 0.54 -8.62 -0.66
CA GLU A 49 1.49 -9.52 0.00
C GLU A 49 2.56 -10.04 -0.97
N GLU A 50 2.15 -10.47 -2.16
CA GLU A 50 3.06 -10.90 -3.23
C GLU A 50 4.02 -9.79 -3.64
N ILE A 51 3.55 -8.55 -3.80
CA ILE A 51 4.39 -7.40 -4.13
C ILE A 51 5.46 -7.15 -3.04
N ILE A 52 5.07 -7.24 -1.77
CA ILE A 52 5.98 -7.03 -0.64
C ILE A 52 7.08 -8.10 -0.59
N PHE A 53 6.77 -9.35 -0.96
CA PHE A 53 7.74 -10.44 -0.97
C PHE A 53 8.58 -10.49 -2.26
N ALA A 54 8.01 -10.13 -3.41
CA ALA A 54 8.68 -10.24 -4.71
C ALA A 54 9.67 -9.10 -4.97
N LEU A 55 9.44 -7.91 -4.39
CA LEU A 55 10.24 -6.73 -4.65
C LEU A 55 11.06 -6.31 -3.42
N PRO A 56 12.27 -5.75 -3.59
CA PRO A 56 13.10 -5.28 -2.49
C PRO A 56 12.63 -3.92 -1.92
N LEU A 57 11.31 -3.70 -1.81
CA LEU A 57 10.70 -2.43 -1.43
C LEU A 57 11.18 -1.93 -0.08
N ARG A 58 11.46 -2.83 0.87
CA ARG A 58 12.02 -2.44 2.18
C ARG A 58 13.40 -1.80 2.06
N GLN A 59 14.27 -2.34 1.22
CA GLN A 59 15.60 -1.78 1.02
C GLN A 59 15.53 -0.45 0.27
N MET A 60 14.64 -0.36 -0.72
CA MET A 60 14.41 0.87 -1.48
C MET A 60 13.81 1.98 -0.61
N ALA A 61 12.83 1.66 0.23
CA ALA A 61 12.23 2.60 1.19
C ALA A 61 13.29 3.22 2.09
N THR A 62 14.14 2.40 2.72
CA THR A 62 15.25 2.90 3.55
C THR A 62 16.26 3.73 2.74
N LYS A 63 16.67 3.24 1.56
CA LYS A 63 17.69 3.90 0.73
C LYS A 63 17.26 5.29 0.26
N TYR A 64 15.99 5.45 -0.11
CA TYR A 64 15.46 6.70 -0.64
C TYR A 64 14.70 7.54 0.39
N GLY A 65 14.56 7.03 1.62
CA GLY A 65 13.80 7.71 2.68
C GLY A 65 12.31 7.85 2.38
N ILE A 66 11.73 6.93 1.60
CA ILE A 66 10.32 6.96 1.21
C ILE A 66 9.49 5.95 1.98
N ALA A 67 8.26 6.31 2.32
CA ALA A 67 7.25 5.35 2.73
C ALA A 67 6.63 4.69 1.50
N VAL A 68 6.32 3.40 1.58
CA VAL A 68 5.64 2.67 0.50
C VAL A 68 4.34 2.10 1.06
N VAL A 69 3.22 2.38 0.39
CA VAL A 69 1.89 1.87 0.70
C VAL A 69 1.43 1.00 -0.46
N VAL A 70 1.04 -0.23 -0.17
CA VAL A 70 0.52 -1.20 -1.15
C VAL A 70 -0.91 -1.57 -0.73
N PRO A 71 -1.94 -0.93 -1.30
CA PRO A 71 -3.32 -1.33 -1.07
C PRO A 71 -3.65 -2.62 -1.84
N ASP A 72 -4.53 -3.45 -1.29
CA ASP A 72 -5.11 -4.57 -2.05
C ASP A 72 -6.31 -4.09 -2.89
N GLY A 73 -6.22 -4.25 -4.21
CA GLY A 73 -7.24 -3.82 -5.18
C GLY A 73 -8.13 -4.94 -5.72
N GLU A 74 -7.91 -6.19 -5.29
CA GLU A 74 -8.70 -7.38 -5.66
C GLU A 74 -9.04 -7.54 -7.16
N ASN A 75 -8.10 -7.20 -8.05
CA ASN A 75 -8.28 -7.29 -9.51
C ASN A 75 -9.47 -6.48 -10.08
N LEU A 76 -9.93 -5.45 -9.36
CA LEU A 76 -11.00 -4.56 -9.81
C LEU A 76 -10.48 -3.30 -10.52
N PHE A 77 -9.20 -3.32 -10.93
CA PHE A 77 -8.52 -2.31 -11.74
C PHE A 77 -8.61 -0.86 -11.20
N TYR A 78 -8.89 -0.69 -9.90
CA TYR A 78 -9.05 0.63 -9.26
C TYR A 78 -10.08 1.51 -9.96
N THR A 79 -11.08 0.90 -10.61
CA THR A 79 -12.15 1.59 -11.31
C THR A 79 -13.46 1.56 -10.53
N ASP A 80 -14.24 2.62 -10.64
CA ASP A 80 -15.57 2.66 -10.06
C ASP A 80 -16.52 1.74 -10.82
N HIS A 81 -17.15 0.84 -10.07
CA HIS A 81 -18.19 -0.08 -10.50
C HIS A 81 -19.46 0.21 -9.70
N PRO A 82 -20.22 1.28 -10.04
CA PRO A 82 -21.45 1.64 -9.35
C PRO A 82 -22.48 0.49 -9.37
N GLU A 83 -22.49 -0.33 -10.43
CA GLU A 83 -23.32 -1.52 -10.56
C GLU A 83 -23.00 -2.62 -9.54
N ARG A 84 -21.82 -2.58 -8.91
CA ARG A 84 -21.38 -3.49 -7.85
C ARG A 84 -21.27 -2.82 -6.48
N ALA A 85 -21.75 -1.58 -6.37
CA ALA A 85 -21.56 -0.73 -5.19
C ALA A 85 -20.08 -0.65 -4.76
N ALA A 86 -19.15 -0.65 -5.72
CA ALA A 86 -17.73 -0.70 -5.49
C ALA A 86 -17.06 0.52 -6.15
N SER A 87 -16.83 1.59 -5.38
CA SER A 87 -16.17 2.80 -5.88
C SER A 87 -14.67 2.76 -5.58
N MET A 88 -13.91 2.01 -6.39
CA MET A 88 -12.47 1.78 -6.20
C MET A 88 -11.57 2.94 -6.68
N GLY A 89 -12.12 3.89 -7.44
CA GLY A 89 -11.40 5.08 -7.91
C GLY A 89 -11.29 6.18 -6.86
N GLN A 90 -12.02 6.05 -5.75
CA GLN A 90 -12.02 6.99 -4.62
C GLN A 90 -11.14 6.54 -3.44
N TYR A 91 -10.15 5.69 -3.73
CA TYR A 91 -9.22 5.13 -2.73
C TYR A 91 -8.39 6.19 -2.00
#